data_AF-A0A060NPJ5-F1
#
_entry.id   AF-A0A060NPJ5-F1
#
_cell.length_a   1.000
_cell.length_b   1.000
_cell.length_c   1.000
_cell.angle_alpha   90.00
_cell.angle_beta   90.00
_cell.angle_gamma   90.00
#
_symmetry.space_group_name_H-M   'P 1'
#
loop_
_entity.id
_entity.type
_entity.pdbx_description
1 polymer ?
#
loop_
_entity_poly.entity_id
_entity_poly.type
_entity_poly.pdbx_seq_one_letter_code
_entity_poly.pdbx_strand_id
1 'polypeptide(L)'
;MNPTSPALPPRPLYAAQRVLAIETSTERLSVALGAAGAQPLAQYQGEGGAQASALLIPCLLGLLDEVGWRLDELDAIAFGQGPGAFTGLRTACAVVQGLALAARPGGVPVLPIGTLLALADEGWHAGCALGLGGDQPRPTRLVAALDARMGELYVAELRWQPATQLSVPDFAGTPGAPSTCDTFDALGGPGAPSALAGWRMQGAPRLCAPEALPLEWLQGAEAEPTWLLSNALATYAERLPLAWRAVPQVPAWPSAAALLRLAGWHWAAGLAVPAAEAQPLYVRDQVALTTAERAALQAQRATEALAEQAAQAAQAGQMAQTVHSEPERLPLKLSGQRQP
;
A
#
# COMPACT_ATOMS: atom_id res chain seq x y z
N MET A 1 -0.59 18.70 -39.19
CA MET A 1 -1.54 17.57 -39.19
C MET A 1 -1.13 16.63 -38.08
N ASN A 2 -1.86 16.63 -36.97
CA ASN A 2 -1.66 15.71 -35.85
C ASN A 2 -2.98 14.93 -35.71
N PRO A 3 -3.01 13.60 -35.81
CA PRO A 3 -4.26 12.86 -35.71
C PRO A 3 -4.67 12.83 -34.23
N THR A 4 -5.69 13.60 -33.90
CA THR A 4 -6.42 13.51 -32.63
C THR A 4 -7.03 12.12 -32.51
N SER A 5 -6.56 11.32 -31.56
CA SER A 5 -7.22 10.07 -31.15
C SER A 5 -8.70 10.36 -30.81
N PRO A 6 -9.66 9.56 -31.30
CA PRO A 6 -11.05 9.75 -30.93
C PRO A 6 -11.24 9.35 -29.46
N ALA A 7 -11.70 10.30 -28.64
CA ALA A 7 -12.16 10.02 -27.28
C ALA A 7 -13.27 8.97 -27.34
N LEU A 8 -13.13 7.88 -26.58
CA LEU A 8 -14.16 6.84 -26.47
C LEU A 8 -15.46 7.50 -25.94
N PRO A 9 -16.64 7.13 -26.47
CA PRO A 9 -17.89 7.66 -25.93
C PRO A 9 -18.07 7.19 -24.48
N PRO A 10 -18.45 8.07 -23.53
CA PRO A 10 -18.74 7.65 -22.17
C PRO A 10 -19.95 6.71 -22.18
N ARG A 11 -19.75 5.47 -21.74
CA ARG A 11 -20.85 4.56 -21.39
C ARG A 11 -21.65 5.19 -20.23
N PRO A 12 -22.98 5.00 -20.18
CA PRO A 12 -23.80 5.58 -19.12
C PRO A 12 -23.28 5.16 -17.74
N LEU A 13 -23.20 6.12 -16.83
CA LEU A 13 -22.66 6.04 -15.47
C LEU A 13 -23.36 5.01 -14.55
N TYR A 14 -24.34 4.25 -15.06
CA TYR A 14 -25.27 3.42 -14.28
C TYR A 14 -25.23 1.93 -14.61
N ALA A 15 -24.45 1.47 -15.60
CA ALA A 15 -24.13 0.05 -15.73
C ALA A 15 -22.88 -0.23 -14.90
N ALA A 16 -22.96 -1.10 -13.88
CA ALA A 16 -21.82 -1.45 -13.05
C ALA A 16 -20.64 -1.94 -13.91
N GLN A 17 -19.58 -1.15 -14.03
CA GLN A 17 -18.50 -1.42 -14.97
C GLN A 17 -17.72 -2.66 -14.55
N ARG A 18 -17.54 -3.64 -15.45
CA ARG A 18 -16.75 -4.84 -15.22
C ARG A 18 -15.26 -4.50 -15.24
N VAL A 19 -14.62 -4.56 -14.08
CA VAL A 19 -13.21 -4.18 -13.92
C VAL A 19 -12.38 -5.37 -13.48
N LEU A 20 -11.24 -5.52 -14.16
CA LEU A 20 -10.11 -6.33 -13.70
C LEU A 20 -9.13 -5.42 -12.96
N ALA A 21 -8.80 -5.75 -11.71
CA ALA A 21 -7.83 -5.02 -10.91
C ALA A 21 -6.56 -5.85 -10.69
N ILE A 22 -5.39 -5.22 -10.84
CA ILE A 22 -4.07 -5.87 -10.73
C ILE A 22 -3.15 -5.06 -9.81
N GLU A 23 -2.65 -5.68 -8.75
CA GLU A 23 -1.71 -5.07 -7.81
C GLU A 23 -0.46 -5.95 -7.66
N THR A 24 0.71 -5.39 -8.00
CA THR A 24 2.03 -6.05 -7.97
C THR A 24 3.13 -5.15 -7.43
N SER A 25 2.80 -4.02 -6.81
CA SER A 25 3.74 -3.04 -6.28
C SER A 25 4.54 -3.53 -5.06
N THR A 26 4.22 -4.69 -4.48
CA THR A 26 4.87 -5.24 -3.28
C THR A 26 5.36 -6.67 -3.52
N GLU A 27 5.82 -7.34 -2.46
CA GLU A 27 6.10 -8.77 -2.47
C GLU A 27 4.85 -9.64 -2.65
N ARG A 28 3.64 -9.05 -2.65
CA ARG A 28 2.37 -9.75 -2.87
C ARG A 28 1.84 -9.47 -4.27
N LEU A 29 1.33 -10.53 -4.92
CA LEU A 29 0.50 -10.43 -6.12
C LEU A 29 -0.95 -10.49 -5.68
N SER A 30 -1.76 -9.55 -6.16
CA SER A 30 -3.21 -9.56 -5.98
C SER A 30 -3.92 -9.25 -7.29
N VAL A 31 -5.00 -9.99 -7.55
CA VAL A 31 -5.88 -9.82 -8.71
C VAL A 31 -7.32 -9.88 -8.23
N ALA A 32 -8.20 -9.02 -8.75
CA ALA A 32 -9.62 -9.02 -8.41
C ALA A 32 -10.47 -8.71 -9.64
N LEU A 33 -11.67 -9.30 -9.69
CA LEU A 33 -12.69 -9.02 -10.69
C LEU A 33 -13.97 -8.54 -10.00
N GLY A 34 -14.64 -7.56 -10.58
CA GLY A 34 -15.98 -7.17 -10.12
C GLY A 34 -16.47 -5.87 -10.71
N ALA A 35 -17.52 -5.32 -10.11
CA ALA A 35 -18.03 -4.01 -10.47
C ALA A 35 -17.10 -2.90 -9.92
N ALA A 36 -16.85 -1.86 -10.72
CA ALA A 36 -16.12 -0.68 -10.28
C ALA A 36 -16.79 -0.07 -9.03
N GLY A 37 -16.03 0.13 -7.97
CA GLY A 37 -16.55 0.67 -6.70
C GLY A 37 -17.17 -0.37 -5.75
N ALA A 38 -17.18 -1.65 -6.12
CA ALA A 38 -17.77 -2.71 -5.32
C ALA A 38 -16.70 -3.63 -4.70
N GLN A 39 -17.15 -4.54 -3.83
CA GLN A 39 -16.33 -5.66 -3.39
C GLN A 39 -16.08 -6.63 -4.56
N PRO A 40 -14.95 -7.37 -4.55
CA PRO A 40 -14.66 -8.36 -5.57
C PRO A 40 -15.72 -9.46 -5.66
N LEU A 41 -16.04 -9.86 -6.90
CA LEU A 41 -16.79 -11.08 -7.19
C LEU A 41 -15.88 -12.31 -7.05
N ALA A 42 -14.63 -12.17 -7.49
CA ALA A 42 -13.59 -13.16 -7.32
C ALA A 42 -12.24 -12.45 -7.13
N GLN A 43 -11.35 -13.07 -6.35
CA GLN A 43 -10.03 -12.50 -6.08
C GLN A 43 -8.98 -13.56 -5.82
N TYR A 44 -7.74 -13.23 -6.14
CA TYR A 44 -6.54 -13.97 -5.80
C TYR A 44 -5.59 -13.07 -5.00
N GLN A 45 -4.95 -13.66 -3.98
CA GLN A 45 -3.84 -13.06 -3.27
C GLN A 45 -2.80 -14.13 -2.95
N GLY A 46 -1.54 -13.85 -3.26
CA GLY A 46 -0.45 -14.80 -3.05
C GLY A 46 0.93 -14.16 -3.17
N GLU A 47 1.95 -15.01 -3.24
CA GLU A 47 3.33 -14.56 -3.40
C GLU A 47 3.53 -13.84 -4.75
N GLY A 48 4.10 -12.64 -4.67
CA GLY A 48 4.48 -11.81 -5.81
C GLY A 48 5.99 -11.82 -6.06
N GLY A 49 6.54 -10.67 -6.46
CA GLY A 49 7.97 -10.53 -6.76
C GLY A 49 8.42 -11.41 -7.93
N ALA A 50 9.39 -12.31 -7.70
CA ALA A 50 9.97 -13.16 -8.75
C ALA A 50 8.95 -14.10 -9.42
N GLN A 51 7.89 -14.49 -8.70
CA GLN A 51 6.85 -15.37 -9.22
C GLN A 51 5.72 -14.60 -9.94
N ALA A 52 5.65 -13.28 -9.79
CA ALA A 52 4.51 -12.49 -10.27
C ALA A 52 4.30 -12.63 -11.78
N SER A 53 5.36 -12.62 -12.59
CA SER A 53 5.26 -12.77 -14.04
C SER A 53 4.78 -14.14 -14.50
N ALA A 54 5.05 -15.21 -13.72
CA ALA A 54 4.62 -16.56 -14.03
C ALA A 54 3.17 -16.82 -13.59
N LEU A 55 2.75 -16.25 -12.46
CA LEU A 55 1.46 -16.51 -11.84
C LEU A 55 0.33 -15.59 -12.34
N LEU A 56 0.65 -14.35 -12.70
CA LEU A 56 -0.38 -13.33 -12.93
C LEU A 56 -1.38 -13.72 -14.03
N ILE A 57 -0.91 -14.14 -15.21
CA ILE A 57 -1.80 -14.48 -16.33
C ILE A 57 -2.61 -15.76 -16.03
N PRO A 58 -2.02 -16.87 -15.55
CA PRO A 58 -2.80 -18.03 -15.12
C PRO A 58 -3.87 -17.68 -14.07
N CYS A 59 -3.52 -16.89 -13.06
CA CYS A 59 -4.45 -16.49 -12.01
C CYS A 59 -5.62 -15.67 -12.55
N LEU A 60 -5.37 -14.65 -13.39
CA LEU A 60 -6.46 -13.81 -13.91
C LEU A 60 -7.39 -14.59 -14.85
N LEU A 61 -6.85 -15.51 -15.66
CA LEU A 61 -7.67 -16.36 -16.55
C LEU A 61 -8.54 -17.31 -15.71
N GLY A 62 -7.99 -17.91 -14.66
CA GLY A 62 -8.78 -18.75 -13.74
C GLY A 62 -9.90 -17.96 -13.06
N LEU A 63 -9.65 -16.71 -12.65
CA LEU A 63 -10.68 -15.85 -12.06
C LEU A 63 -11.76 -15.46 -13.08
N LEU A 64 -11.39 -15.18 -14.34
CA LEU A 64 -12.35 -14.91 -15.41
C LEU A 64 -13.26 -16.11 -15.66
N ASP A 65 -12.69 -17.32 -15.72
CA ASP A 65 -13.43 -18.57 -15.86
C ASP A 65 -14.37 -18.80 -14.66
N GLU A 66 -13.92 -18.53 -13.43
CA GLU A 66 -14.71 -18.67 -12.20
C GLU A 66 -15.97 -17.81 -12.22
N VAL A 67 -15.87 -16.55 -12.66
CA VAL A 67 -17.02 -15.63 -12.74
C VAL A 67 -17.77 -15.71 -14.09
N GLY A 68 -17.31 -16.58 -15.00
CA GLY A 68 -17.89 -16.76 -16.34
C GLY A 68 -17.76 -15.53 -17.23
N TRP A 69 -16.71 -14.72 -17.06
CA TRP A 69 -16.46 -13.52 -17.87
C TRP A 69 -15.43 -13.80 -18.95
N ARG A 70 -15.57 -13.10 -20.07
CA ARG A 70 -14.56 -13.06 -21.13
C ARG A 70 -13.78 -11.76 -21.07
N LEU A 71 -12.56 -11.78 -21.60
CA LEU A 71 -11.71 -10.58 -21.66
C LEU A 71 -12.38 -9.43 -22.44
N ASP A 72 -13.13 -9.74 -23.50
CA ASP A 72 -13.83 -8.75 -24.33
C ASP A 72 -15.05 -8.12 -23.67
N GLU A 73 -15.50 -8.66 -22.54
CA GLU A 73 -16.58 -8.12 -21.72
C GLU A 73 -16.10 -7.11 -20.68
N LEU A 74 -14.79 -6.99 -20.43
CA LEU A 74 -14.27 -6.00 -19.51
C LEU A 74 -14.60 -4.58 -19.99
N ASP A 75 -14.86 -3.68 -19.05
CA ASP A 75 -15.04 -2.25 -19.28
C ASP A 75 -13.73 -1.48 -19.06
N ALA A 76 -12.93 -1.93 -18.10
CA ALA A 76 -11.65 -1.32 -17.75
C ALA A 76 -10.68 -2.33 -17.11
N ILE A 77 -9.41 -1.95 -17.06
CA ILE A 77 -8.42 -2.61 -16.21
C ILE A 77 -7.83 -1.59 -15.23
N ALA A 78 -8.04 -1.78 -13.93
CA ALA A 78 -7.41 -0.99 -12.87
C ALA A 78 -6.07 -1.59 -12.46
N PHE A 79 -5.09 -0.74 -12.16
CA PHE A 79 -3.79 -1.24 -11.72
C PHE A 79 -3.10 -0.32 -10.72
N GLY A 80 -2.31 -0.94 -9.85
CA GLY A 80 -1.41 -0.24 -8.92
C GLY A 80 -0.30 0.46 -9.69
N GLN A 81 -0.39 1.78 -9.81
CA GLN A 81 0.57 2.57 -10.57
C GLN A 81 1.91 2.74 -9.85
N GLY A 82 1.93 2.59 -8.52
CA GLY A 82 3.07 2.87 -7.66
C GLY A 82 2.78 3.98 -6.65
N PRO A 83 3.77 4.32 -5.79
CA PRO A 83 5.13 3.77 -5.75
C PRO A 83 5.21 2.33 -5.24
N GLY A 84 6.33 1.64 -5.51
CA GLY A 84 6.54 0.26 -5.09
C GLY A 84 7.76 -0.40 -5.73
N ALA A 85 7.79 -1.73 -5.72
CA ALA A 85 8.84 -2.56 -6.28
C ALA A 85 8.95 -2.39 -7.81
N PHE A 86 10.12 -1.98 -8.29
CA PHE A 86 10.37 -1.63 -9.69
C PHE A 86 9.97 -2.73 -10.69
N THR A 87 10.37 -3.97 -10.43
CA THR A 87 10.01 -5.13 -11.26
C THR A 87 8.49 -5.35 -11.25
N GLY A 88 7.87 -5.24 -10.08
CA GLY A 88 6.44 -5.40 -9.90
C GLY A 88 5.61 -4.40 -10.71
N LEU A 89 5.95 -3.11 -10.62
CA LEU A 89 5.26 -2.04 -11.36
C LEU A 89 5.36 -2.22 -12.88
N ARG A 90 6.52 -2.64 -13.38
CA ARG A 90 6.72 -2.92 -14.81
C ARG A 90 5.93 -4.13 -15.27
N THR A 91 5.85 -5.19 -14.46
CA THR A 91 5.01 -6.36 -14.73
C THR A 91 3.54 -5.96 -14.84
N ALA A 92 3.02 -5.16 -13.90
CA ALA A 92 1.64 -4.66 -13.99
C ALA A 92 1.41 -3.87 -15.28
N CYS A 93 2.24 -2.87 -15.58
CA CYS A 93 2.04 -2.04 -16.76
C CYS A 93 2.09 -2.85 -18.06
N ALA A 94 3.06 -3.76 -18.22
CA ALA A 94 3.19 -4.57 -19.42
C ALA A 94 1.97 -5.49 -19.65
N VAL A 95 1.50 -6.14 -18.58
CA VAL A 95 0.32 -7.00 -18.63
C VAL A 95 -0.93 -6.18 -18.91
N VAL A 96 -1.14 -5.08 -18.18
CA VAL A 96 -2.30 -4.20 -18.32
C VAL A 96 -2.38 -3.66 -19.75
N GLN A 97 -1.27 -3.18 -20.31
CA GLN A 97 -1.19 -2.74 -21.71
C GLN A 97 -1.60 -3.86 -22.67
N GLY A 98 -0.98 -5.04 -22.54
CA GLY A 98 -1.25 -6.18 -23.41
C GLY A 98 -2.70 -6.63 -23.37
N LEU A 99 -3.25 -6.83 -22.16
CA LEU A 99 -4.64 -7.24 -21.96
C LEU A 99 -5.63 -6.18 -22.42
N ALA A 100 -5.39 -4.91 -22.09
CA ALA A 100 -6.30 -3.84 -22.44
C ALA A 100 -6.39 -3.64 -23.95
N LEU A 101 -5.26 -3.75 -24.67
CA LEU A 101 -5.22 -3.72 -26.14
C LEU A 101 -5.86 -4.97 -26.76
N ALA A 102 -5.66 -6.15 -26.16
CA ALA A 102 -6.16 -7.42 -26.68
C ALA A 102 -7.65 -7.67 -26.37
N ALA A 103 -8.24 -6.96 -25.41
CA ALA A 103 -9.59 -7.21 -24.93
C ALA A 103 -10.63 -7.19 -26.06
N ARG A 104 -10.60 -6.17 -26.94
CA ARG A 104 -11.50 -6.05 -28.09
C ARG A 104 -10.95 -5.05 -29.12
N PRO A 105 -11.48 -4.98 -30.36
CA PRO A 105 -11.11 -3.92 -31.28
C PRO A 105 -11.31 -2.53 -30.64
N GLY A 106 -10.25 -1.71 -30.66
CA GLY A 106 -10.22 -0.41 -29.97
C GLY A 106 -9.76 -0.47 -28.50
N GLY A 107 -9.57 -1.67 -27.95
CA GLY A 107 -9.12 -1.91 -26.59
C GLY A 107 -10.14 -1.54 -25.52
N VAL A 108 -9.69 -1.59 -24.27
CA VAL A 108 -10.38 -1.01 -23.11
C VAL A 108 -9.48 0.02 -22.44
N PRO A 109 -10.04 1.07 -21.84
CA PRO A 109 -9.26 2.01 -21.06
C PRO A 109 -8.70 1.36 -19.78
N VAL A 110 -7.71 2.01 -19.19
CA VAL A 110 -7.06 1.55 -17.95
C VAL A 110 -7.18 2.62 -16.88
N LEU A 111 -7.23 2.19 -15.62
CA LEU A 111 -7.35 3.07 -14.45
C LEU A 111 -6.06 2.98 -13.63
N PRO A 112 -5.12 3.94 -13.78
CA PRO A 112 -3.96 4.04 -12.91
C PRO A 112 -4.41 4.52 -11.52
N ILE A 113 -4.14 3.71 -10.49
CA ILE A 113 -4.51 4.04 -9.11
C ILE A 113 -3.25 4.00 -8.25
N GLY A 114 -3.05 5.03 -7.43
CA GLY A 114 -1.88 5.12 -6.55
C GLY A 114 -1.82 3.99 -5.53
N THR A 115 -0.67 3.34 -5.40
CA THR A 115 -0.48 2.20 -4.48
C THR A 115 -0.70 2.59 -3.02
N LEU A 116 -0.27 3.79 -2.61
CA LEU A 116 -0.51 4.29 -1.25
C LEU A 116 -2.00 4.54 -0.96
N LEU A 117 -2.78 4.89 -1.99
CA LEU A 117 -4.24 5.01 -1.89
C LEU A 117 -4.89 3.63 -1.69
N ALA A 118 -4.43 2.61 -2.42
CA ALA A 118 -4.89 1.23 -2.24
C ALA A 118 -4.54 0.66 -0.85
N LEU A 119 -3.31 0.92 -0.37
CA LEU A 119 -2.90 0.54 0.99
C LEU A 119 -3.77 1.23 2.05
N ALA A 120 -4.06 2.52 1.86
CA ALA A 120 -4.89 3.28 2.79
C ALA A 120 -6.33 2.75 2.83
N ASP A 121 -6.89 2.41 1.68
CA ASP A 121 -8.23 1.82 1.60
C ASP A 121 -8.31 0.47 2.33
N GLU A 122 -7.33 -0.43 2.15
CA GLU A 122 -7.26 -1.67 2.92
C GLU A 122 -7.14 -1.43 4.43
N GLY A 123 -6.20 -0.57 4.84
CA GLY A 123 -5.96 -0.28 6.25
C GLY A 123 -7.15 0.39 6.93
N TRP A 124 -7.89 1.24 6.21
CA TRP A 124 -9.14 1.81 6.69
C TRP A 124 -10.18 0.74 7.00
N HIS A 125 -10.44 -0.16 6.04
CA HIS A 125 -11.42 -1.23 6.21
C HIS A 125 -11.01 -2.19 7.34
N ALA A 126 -9.73 -2.56 7.42
CA ALA A 126 -9.20 -3.40 8.48
C ALA A 126 -9.33 -2.73 9.86
N GLY A 127 -8.96 -1.46 9.98
CA GLY A 127 -9.12 -0.71 11.22
C GLY A 127 -10.59 -0.56 11.63
N CYS A 128 -11.48 -0.38 10.64
CA CYS A 128 -12.92 -0.35 10.87
C CYS A 128 -13.46 -1.67 11.42
N ALA A 129 -13.05 -2.80 10.82
CA ALA A 129 -13.43 -4.14 11.24
C ALA A 129 -12.92 -4.50 12.63
N LEU A 130 -11.76 -3.96 13.03
CA LEU A 130 -11.21 -4.08 14.38
C LEU A 130 -11.88 -3.15 15.41
N GLY A 131 -12.85 -2.33 15.00
CA GLY A 131 -13.51 -1.38 15.89
C GLY A 131 -12.61 -0.24 16.37
N LEU A 132 -11.51 0.05 15.66
CA LEU A 132 -10.61 1.14 16.04
C LEU A 132 -11.36 2.48 16.07
N GLY A 133 -11.21 3.25 17.14
CA GLY A 133 -11.97 4.48 17.37
C GLY A 133 -13.25 4.29 18.19
N GLY A 134 -13.73 3.06 18.41
CA GLY A 134 -14.93 2.81 19.22
C GLY A 134 -16.14 3.63 18.75
N ASP A 135 -16.77 4.38 19.67
CA ASP A 135 -17.88 5.29 19.38
C ASP A 135 -17.45 6.63 18.78
N GLN A 136 -16.13 6.89 18.66
CA GLN A 136 -15.65 8.12 18.06
C GLN A 136 -15.89 8.13 16.54
N PRO A 137 -16.14 9.31 15.96
CA PRO A 137 -16.24 9.44 14.51
C PRO A 137 -14.96 8.92 13.84
N ARG A 138 -15.15 8.16 12.77
CA ARG A 138 -14.05 7.58 12.02
C ARG A 138 -13.16 8.68 11.43
N PRO A 139 -11.82 8.50 11.38
CA PRO A 139 -10.94 9.58 10.98
C PRO A 139 -11.09 9.93 9.51
N THR A 140 -11.28 11.21 9.18
CA THR A 140 -11.33 11.69 7.78
C THR A 140 -9.95 11.93 7.18
N ARG A 141 -8.90 11.69 7.96
CA ARG A 141 -7.49 11.77 7.57
C ARG A 141 -6.79 10.44 7.85
N LEU A 142 -5.92 10.04 6.95
CA LEU A 142 -5.07 8.86 7.09
C LEU A 142 -3.64 9.18 6.65
N VAL A 143 -2.68 8.42 7.14
CA VAL A 143 -1.33 8.38 6.58
C VAL A 143 -1.00 6.97 6.14
N ALA A 144 -0.66 6.83 4.86
CA ALA A 144 -0.16 5.58 4.29
C ALA A 144 1.36 5.59 4.29
N ALA A 145 1.97 4.50 4.75
CA ALA A 145 3.41 4.29 4.69
C ALA A 145 3.74 2.89 4.15
N LEU A 146 4.41 2.83 3.02
CA LEU A 146 4.82 1.59 2.34
C LEU A 146 6.34 1.40 2.45
N ASP A 147 6.82 0.20 2.79
CA ASP A 147 8.25 -0.12 2.77
C ASP A 147 8.87 0.17 1.38
N ALA A 148 9.76 1.16 1.32
CA ALA A 148 10.49 1.52 0.10
C ALA A 148 11.79 0.71 -0.06
N ARG A 149 12.07 -0.23 0.86
CA ARG A 149 13.37 -0.90 1.04
C ARG A 149 14.47 0.10 1.40
N MET A 150 15.65 -0.44 1.72
CA MET A 150 16.82 0.34 2.13
C MET A 150 16.57 1.22 3.37
N GLY A 151 15.66 0.78 4.25
CA GLY A 151 15.37 1.48 5.50
C GLY A 151 14.54 2.75 5.33
N GLU A 152 13.86 2.93 4.19
CA GLU A 152 13.00 4.08 3.87
C GLU A 152 11.53 3.67 3.66
N LEU A 153 10.65 4.66 3.65
CA LEU A 153 9.21 4.55 3.45
C LEU A 153 8.76 5.45 2.31
N TYR A 154 7.87 4.96 1.45
CA TYR A 154 7.01 5.80 0.64
C TYR A 154 5.81 6.23 1.48
N VAL A 155 5.55 7.52 1.57
CA VAL A 155 4.54 8.07 2.48
C VAL A 155 3.62 9.06 1.79
N ALA A 156 2.35 9.06 2.18
CA ALA A 156 1.38 10.04 1.74
C ALA A 156 0.34 10.30 2.83
N GLU A 157 -0.08 11.56 2.94
CA GLU A 157 -1.30 11.93 3.66
C GLU A 157 -2.50 11.73 2.74
N LEU A 158 -3.58 11.18 3.29
CA LEU A 158 -4.84 11.02 2.60
C LEU A 158 -5.97 11.67 3.36
N ARG A 159 -6.92 12.24 2.62
CA ARG A 159 -8.15 12.79 3.18
C ARG A 159 -9.37 12.25 2.46
N TRP A 160 -10.43 12.03 3.23
CA TRP A 160 -11.73 11.70 2.71
C TRP A 160 -12.35 12.93 2.07
N GLN A 161 -12.72 12.84 0.81
CA GLN A 161 -13.47 13.88 0.11
C GLN A 161 -14.93 13.46 -0.01
N PRO A 162 -15.90 14.30 0.42
CA PRO A 162 -17.30 14.04 0.18
C PRO A 162 -17.66 14.31 -1.29
N ALA A 163 -18.74 13.67 -1.76
CA ALA A 163 -19.24 13.77 -3.12
C ALA A 163 -19.55 15.22 -3.58
N THR A 164 -19.86 16.12 -2.64
CA THR A 164 -20.30 17.50 -2.90
C THR A 164 -19.18 18.47 -3.28
N GLN A 165 -17.90 18.09 -3.11
CA GLN A 165 -16.76 18.95 -3.43
C GLN A 165 -16.15 18.70 -4.82
N LEU A 166 -16.73 17.81 -5.62
CA LEU A 166 -16.28 17.59 -6.99
C LEU A 166 -16.88 18.63 -7.93
N SER A 167 -16.07 19.61 -8.31
CA SER A 167 -16.30 20.36 -9.56
C SER A 167 -16.12 19.37 -10.72
N VAL A 168 -17.20 18.76 -11.17
CA VAL A 168 -17.21 18.15 -12.51
C VAL A 168 -16.83 19.27 -13.48
N PRO A 169 -15.82 19.11 -14.36
CA PRO A 169 -15.62 20.08 -15.42
C PRO A 169 -16.93 20.19 -16.18
N ASP A 170 -17.47 21.41 -16.30
CA ASP A 170 -18.65 21.68 -17.11
C ASP A 170 -18.43 21.05 -18.48
N PHE A 171 -19.12 19.96 -18.76
CA PHE A 171 -19.32 19.49 -20.13
C PHE A 171 -20.29 20.49 -20.75
N ALA A 172 -19.75 21.64 -21.17
CA ALA A 172 -20.45 22.57 -22.01
C ALA A 172 -20.83 21.83 -23.31
N GLY A 173 -22.08 21.38 -23.42
CA GLY A 173 -22.54 20.76 -24.66
C GLY A 173 -23.87 20.00 -24.65
N THR A 174 -24.48 19.66 -23.51
CA THR A 174 -25.77 18.93 -23.53
C THR A 174 -26.86 19.73 -22.82
N PRO A 175 -27.81 20.35 -23.54
CA PRO A 175 -28.97 20.97 -22.91
C PRO A 175 -29.87 19.86 -22.37
N GLY A 176 -29.92 19.70 -21.04
CA GLY A 176 -30.88 18.80 -20.37
C GLY A 176 -30.42 18.06 -19.11
N ALA A 177 -29.25 18.35 -18.52
CA ALA A 177 -28.90 17.75 -17.23
C ALA A 177 -29.67 18.45 -16.08
N PRO A 178 -30.44 17.73 -15.25
CA PRO A 178 -31.08 18.33 -14.09
C PRO A 178 -30.04 18.77 -13.05
N SER A 179 -30.30 19.94 -12.48
CA SER A 179 -29.55 20.62 -11.43
C SER A 179 -29.48 19.80 -10.14
N THR A 180 -28.34 19.94 -9.46
CA THR A 180 -27.99 19.46 -8.12
C THR A 180 -29.00 19.84 -7.02
N CYS A 181 -29.36 18.91 -6.13
CA CYS A 181 -29.35 19.02 -4.65
C CYS A 181 -30.00 17.78 -4.00
N ASP A 182 -29.68 17.54 -2.71
CA ASP A 182 -30.32 16.63 -1.75
C ASP A 182 -29.85 15.14 -1.81
N THR A 183 -29.40 14.44 -0.75
CA THR A 183 -29.21 14.69 0.68
C THR A 183 -28.20 13.65 1.21
N PHE A 184 -27.63 13.92 2.38
CA PHE A 184 -26.99 12.96 3.28
C PHE A 184 -27.84 11.69 3.45
N ASP A 185 -27.28 10.49 3.28
CA ASP A 185 -27.84 9.28 3.90
C ASP A 185 -26.71 8.40 4.47
N ALA A 186 -26.70 8.39 5.80
CA ALA A 186 -26.01 7.41 6.61
C ALA A 186 -26.74 6.06 6.49
N LEU A 187 -25.98 4.96 6.51
CA LEU A 187 -26.46 3.62 6.83
C LEU A 187 -27.57 3.04 5.90
N GLY A 188 -27.16 2.45 4.78
CA GLY A 188 -27.83 1.29 4.17
C GLY A 188 -29.13 1.53 3.37
N GLY A 189 -29.04 1.45 2.05
CA GLY A 189 -30.18 1.31 1.14
C GLY A 189 -29.83 1.62 -0.32
N PRO A 190 -30.38 0.91 -1.33
CA PRO A 190 -29.91 1.02 -2.70
C PRO A 190 -30.62 2.16 -3.46
N GLY A 191 -29.87 3.20 -3.84
CA GLY A 191 -30.37 4.19 -4.79
C GLY A 191 -29.56 5.48 -4.79
N ALA A 192 -28.74 5.66 -5.85
CA ALA A 192 -27.84 6.79 -6.13
C ALA A 192 -26.52 6.79 -5.32
N PRO A 193 -25.35 6.71 -5.98
CA PRO A 193 -24.14 6.32 -5.29
C PRO A 193 -23.43 7.50 -4.64
N SER A 194 -22.92 7.26 -3.43
CA SER A 194 -21.75 7.93 -2.86
C SER A 194 -20.46 7.73 -3.69
N ALA A 195 -20.54 7.31 -4.97
CA ALA A 195 -19.41 6.99 -5.85
C ALA A 195 -18.47 8.17 -6.12
N LEU A 196 -18.89 9.38 -5.74
CA LEU A 196 -18.08 10.60 -5.83
C LEU A 196 -17.31 10.90 -4.53
N ALA A 197 -17.66 10.26 -3.41
CA ALA A 197 -16.89 10.37 -2.18
C ALA A 197 -15.75 9.34 -2.15
N GLY A 198 -14.59 9.72 -1.63
CA GLY A 198 -13.47 8.78 -1.53
C GLY A 198 -12.18 9.40 -1.03
N TRP A 199 -11.19 8.54 -0.81
CA TRP A 199 -9.85 8.96 -0.38
C TRP A 199 -9.09 9.72 -1.48
N ARG A 200 -8.36 10.76 -1.07
CA ARG A 200 -7.39 11.48 -1.91
C ARG A 200 -6.06 11.65 -1.24
N MET A 201 -5.00 11.41 -1.99
CA MET A 201 -3.66 11.83 -1.61
C MET A 201 -3.57 13.36 -1.59
N GLN A 202 -3.07 13.90 -0.48
CA GLN A 202 -2.77 15.32 -0.33
C GLN A 202 -1.36 15.57 -0.86
N GLY A 203 -1.29 15.90 -2.16
CA GLY A 203 -0.03 16.12 -2.87
C GLY A 203 0.66 14.83 -3.33
N ALA A 204 1.90 14.98 -3.80
CA ALA A 204 2.70 13.88 -4.31
C ALA A 204 3.22 12.99 -3.16
N PRO A 205 3.37 11.68 -3.39
CA PRO A 205 3.99 10.78 -2.43
C PRO A 205 5.45 11.18 -2.17
N ARG A 206 5.89 11.04 -0.91
CA ARG A 206 7.26 11.38 -0.48
C ARG A 206 8.03 10.10 -0.15
N LEU A 207 9.35 10.19 -0.21
CA LEU A 207 10.27 9.16 0.30
C LEU A 207 10.94 9.72 1.56
N CYS A 208 10.92 8.97 2.67
CA CYS A 208 11.59 9.39 3.90
C CYS A 208 12.08 8.18 4.72
N ALA A 209 13.06 8.40 5.60
CA ALA A 209 13.36 7.43 6.65
C ALA A 209 12.19 7.37 7.66
N PRO A 210 11.94 6.22 8.32
CA PRO A 210 10.95 6.10 9.39
C PRO A 210 11.04 7.17 10.48
N GLU A 211 12.26 7.55 10.88
CA GLU A 211 12.53 8.58 11.88
C GLU A 211 12.08 9.99 11.42
N ALA A 212 11.98 10.18 10.11
CA ALA A 212 11.61 11.44 9.47
C ALA A 212 10.16 11.44 8.97
N LEU A 213 9.31 10.52 9.45
CA LEU A 213 7.89 10.51 9.10
C LEU A 213 7.26 11.88 9.48
N PRO A 214 6.66 12.61 8.53
CA PRO A 214 6.32 14.03 8.71
C PRO A 214 5.46 14.30 9.94
N LEU A 215 5.96 15.08 10.89
CA LEU A 215 5.24 15.42 12.12
C LEU A 215 4.20 16.52 11.87
N GLU A 216 4.36 17.32 10.82
CA GLU A 216 3.39 18.34 10.43
C GLU A 216 2.02 17.74 10.07
N TRP A 217 1.94 16.46 9.70
CA TRP A 217 0.67 15.76 9.46
C TRP A 217 -0.10 15.42 10.74
N LEU A 218 0.55 15.51 11.90
CA LEU A 218 -0.08 15.41 13.22
C LEU A 218 -0.33 16.77 13.87
N GLN A 219 0.34 17.83 13.39
CA GLN A 219 0.33 19.15 14.01
C GLN A 219 -0.58 20.12 13.23
N GLY A 220 -1.62 20.63 13.88
CA GLY A 220 -2.52 21.64 13.29
C GLY A 220 -3.63 22.07 14.24
N ALA A 221 -4.19 23.27 14.03
CA ALA A 221 -5.33 23.79 14.80
C ALA A 221 -6.61 22.95 14.62
N GLU A 222 -6.67 22.15 13.55
CA GLU A 222 -7.66 21.10 13.27
C GLU A 222 -6.98 19.73 13.31
N ALA A 223 -6.44 19.33 14.47
CA ALA A 223 -5.89 17.98 14.66
C ALA A 223 -7.04 16.94 14.66
N GLU A 224 -7.56 16.66 13.48
CA GLU A 224 -8.49 15.56 13.22
C GLU A 224 -7.83 14.24 13.63
N PRO A 225 -8.60 13.28 14.19
CA PRO A 225 -8.08 11.94 14.41
C PRO A 225 -7.52 11.38 13.10
N THR A 226 -6.43 10.62 13.18
CA THR A 226 -5.79 9.97 12.04
C THR A 226 -5.32 8.58 12.42
N TRP A 227 -5.12 7.72 11.43
CA TRP A 227 -4.46 6.42 11.58
C TRP A 227 -3.21 6.35 10.71
N LEU A 228 -2.21 5.60 11.19
CA LEU A 228 -1.05 5.21 10.38
C LEU A 228 -1.27 3.81 9.83
N LEU A 229 -1.38 3.71 8.51
CA LEU A 229 -1.62 2.46 7.79
C LEU A 229 -0.32 2.06 7.10
N SER A 230 0.20 0.86 7.37
CA SER A 230 1.50 0.47 6.83
C SER A 230 1.75 -1.03 6.75
N ASN A 231 2.44 -1.48 5.71
CA ASN A 231 2.94 -2.85 5.61
C ASN A 231 4.26 -3.07 6.36
N ALA A 232 4.86 -1.99 6.88
CA ALA A 232 6.22 -1.96 7.41
C ALA A 232 6.27 -1.81 8.94
N LEU A 233 5.12 -1.87 9.62
CA LEU A 233 5.03 -1.66 11.08
C LEU A 233 5.91 -2.66 11.84
N ALA A 234 5.88 -3.94 11.49
CA ALA A 234 6.71 -4.95 12.14
C ALA A 234 8.22 -4.71 11.95
N THR A 235 8.62 -4.02 10.87
CA THR A 235 10.02 -3.75 10.55
C THR A 235 10.52 -2.43 11.15
N TYR A 236 9.68 -1.40 11.18
CA TYR A 236 10.11 -0.03 11.49
C TYR A 236 9.38 0.62 12.67
N ALA A 237 8.48 -0.05 13.39
CA ALA A 237 7.76 0.53 14.53
C ALA A 237 8.70 1.21 15.54
N GLU A 238 9.83 0.57 15.86
CA GLU A 238 10.85 1.08 16.79
C GLU A 238 11.72 2.22 16.24
N ARG A 239 11.52 2.60 14.98
CA ARG A 239 12.19 3.75 14.35
C ARG A 239 11.24 4.93 14.14
N LEU A 240 9.93 4.73 14.27
CA LEU A 240 8.96 5.80 14.16
C LEU A 240 9.10 6.83 15.29
N PRO A 241 8.88 8.13 15.03
CA PRO A 241 8.78 9.14 16.07
C PRO A 241 7.72 8.76 17.12
N LEU A 242 7.97 9.13 18.38
CA LEU A 242 7.07 8.79 19.50
C LEU A 242 5.62 9.25 19.26
N ALA A 243 5.43 10.42 18.63
CA ALA A 243 4.11 10.93 18.27
C ALA A 243 3.33 9.97 17.35
N TRP A 244 4.02 9.40 16.35
CA TRP A 244 3.42 8.40 15.45
C TRP A 244 3.16 7.06 16.13
N ARG A 245 3.94 6.70 17.15
CA ARG A 245 3.69 5.49 17.95
C ARG A 245 2.44 5.59 18.82
N ALA A 246 2.05 6.80 19.21
CA ALA A 246 0.87 7.05 20.02
C ALA A 246 -0.44 7.05 19.22
N VAL A 247 -0.37 7.15 17.89
CA VAL A 247 -1.51 7.10 16.98
C VAL A 247 -1.90 5.65 16.70
N PRO A 248 -3.20 5.32 16.48
CA PRO A 248 -3.59 3.98 16.06
C PRO A 248 -2.87 3.58 14.76
N GLN A 249 -2.23 2.41 14.82
CA GLN A 249 -1.45 1.84 13.73
C GLN A 249 -2.13 0.58 13.20
N VAL A 250 -2.32 0.49 11.89
CA VAL A 250 -2.98 -0.66 11.25
C VAL A 250 -2.04 -1.30 10.22
N PRO A 251 -1.69 -2.58 10.40
CA PRO A 251 -0.98 -3.32 9.36
C PRO A 251 -1.84 -3.44 8.10
N ALA A 252 -1.33 -2.98 6.96
CA ALA A 252 -2.08 -2.97 5.69
C ALA A 252 -1.15 -3.16 4.49
N TRP A 253 -1.65 -3.83 3.46
CA TRP A 253 -0.95 -4.02 2.18
C TRP A 253 -1.85 -3.52 1.05
N PRO A 254 -1.31 -2.94 -0.04
CA PRO A 254 -2.12 -2.66 -1.20
C PRO A 254 -2.66 -3.97 -1.79
N SER A 255 -3.88 -3.94 -2.31
CA SER A 255 -4.55 -5.12 -2.86
C SER A 255 -5.34 -4.75 -4.11
N ALA A 256 -5.62 -5.74 -4.96
CA ALA A 256 -6.51 -5.55 -6.10
C ALA A 256 -7.97 -5.32 -5.66
N ALA A 257 -8.38 -5.81 -4.47
CA ALA A 257 -9.69 -5.53 -3.92
C ALA A 257 -9.87 -4.04 -3.60
N ALA A 258 -8.84 -3.39 -3.04
CA ALA A 258 -8.83 -1.94 -2.84
C ALA A 258 -8.82 -1.18 -4.16
N LEU A 259 -8.02 -1.60 -5.14
CA LEU A 259 -8.05 -0.99 -6.48
C LEU A 259 -9.45 -1.05 -7.09
N LEU A 260 -10.16 -2.18 -6.94
CA LEU A 260 -11.52 -2.35 -7.44
C LEU A 260 -12.52 -1.41 -6.75
N ARG A 261 -12.44 -1.27 -5.42
CA ARG A 261 -13.25 -0.30 -4.66
C ARG A 261 -12.95 1.15 -5.05
N LEU A 262 -11.70 1.46 -5.36
CA LEU A 262 -11.28 2.79 -5.80
C LEU A 262 -11.57 3.08 -7.27
N ALA A 263 -11.78 2.04 -8.09
CA ALA A 263 -12.00 2.16 -9.53
C ALA A 263 -13.26 2.95 -9.89
N GLY A 264 -14.35 2.77 -9.12
CA GLY A 264 -15.61 3.48 -9.37
C GLY A 264 -15.43 5.00 -9.33
N TRP A 265 -14.67 5.49 -8.34
CA TRP A 265 -14.34 6.90 -8.27
C TRP A 265 -13.41 7.36 -9.41
N HIS A 266 -12.33 6.62 -9.70
CA HIS A 266 -11.40 7.00 -10.77
C HIS A 266 -12.10 7.06 -12.15
N TRP A 267 -13.03 6.13 -12.38
CA TRP A 267 -13.86 6.12 -13.57
C TRP A 267 -14.77 7.35 -13.63
N ALA A 268 -15.51 7.64 -12.55
CA ALA A 268 -16.42 8.79 -12.48
C ALA A 268 -15.69 10.13 -12.60
N ALA A 269 -14.44 10.21 -12.13
CA ALA A 269 -13.58 11.38 -12.23
C ALA A 269 -12.91 11.54 -13.61
N GLY A 270 -13.14 10.63 -14.56
CA GLY A 270 -12.54 10.69 -15.90
C GLY A 270 -11.03 10.45 -15.90
N LEU A 271 -10.50 9.74 -14.90
CA LEU A 271 -9.06 9.43 -14.77
C LEU A 271 -8.64 8.17 -15.56
N ALA A 272 -9.55 7.60 -16.35
CA ALA A 272 -9.26 6.51 -17.24
C ALA A 272 -8.40 7.00 -18.41
N VAL A 273 -7.34 6.27 -18.72
CA VAL A 273 -6.40 6.60 -19.81
C VAL A 273 -6.37 5.50 -20.87
N PRO A 274 -5.93 5.79 -22.10
CA PRO A 274 -5.66 4.76 -23.10
C PRO A 274 -4.64 3.73 -22.58
N ALA A 275 -4.76 2.48 -23.03
CA ALA A 275 -3.87 1.39 -22.61
C ALA A 275 -2.38 1.76 -22.77
N ALA A 276 -2.00 2.40 -23.89
CA ALA A 276 -0.61 2.80 -24.16
C ALA A 276 -0.04 3.83 -23.17
N GLU A 277 -0.89 4.53 -22.42
CA GLU A 277 -0.50 5.52 -21.41
C GLU A 277 -0.37 4.92 -20.00
N ALA A 278 -0.57 3.61 -19.84
CA ALA A 278 -0.29 2.92 -18.58
C ALA A 278 1.21 2.97 -18.25
N GLN A 279 1.61 3.90 -17.38
CA GLN A 279 3.00 4.08 -16.98
C GLN A 279 3.16 3.99 -15.45
N PRO A 280 4.27 3.42 -14.98
CA PRO A 280 4.55 3.34 -13.56
C PRO A 280 4.88 4.72 -12.97
N LEU A 281 4.48 4.95 -11.73
CA LEU A 281 4.87 6.11 -10.92
C LEU A 281 6.16 5.79 -10.15
N TYR A 282 7.26 6.41 -10.58
CA TYR A 282 8.54 6.33 -9.87
C TYR A 282 8.71 7.53 -8.93
N VAL A 283 8.94 7.25 -7.66
CA VAL A 283 9.15 8.27 -6.61
C VAL A 283 10.61 8.33 -6.16
N ARG A 284 11.36 7.25 -6.37
CA ARG A 284 12.78 7.15 -6.03
C ARG A 284 13.61 7.25 -7.30
N ASP A 285 14.48 8.26 -7.36
CA ASP A 285 15.37 8.47 -8.50
C ASP A 285 16.55 7.47 -8.52
N GLN A 286 16.93 6.91 -7.36
CA GLN A 286 18.04 5.95 -7.23
C GLN A 286 17.57 4.58 -6.74
N VAL A 287 17.42 3.63 -7.67
CA VAL A 287 16.80 2.32 -7.41
C VAL A 287 17.79 1.22 -7.02
N ALA A 288 19.10 1.50 -7.08
CA ALA A 288 20.17 0.57 -6.72
C ALA A 288 21.41 1.32 -6.22
N LEU A 289 21.99 0.82 -5.12
CA LEU A 289 23.35 1.19 -4.74
C LEU A 289 24.31 0.79 -5.86
N THR A 290 25.23 1.68 -6.19
CA THR A 290 26.37 1.37 -7.06
C THR A 290 27.17 0.20 -6.47
N THR A 291 27.92 -0.51 -7.31
CA THR A 291 28.79 -1.60 -6.84
C THR A 291 29.78 -1.13 -5.76
N ALA A 292 30.25 0.12 -5.85
CA ALA A 292 31.11 0.74 -4.84
C ALA A 292 30.38 0.93 -3.51
N GLU A 293 29.15 1.44 -3.52
CA GLU A 293 28.35 1.64 -2.31
C GLU A 293 27.94 0.31 -1.66
N ARG A 294 27.64 -0.72 -2.46
CA ARG A 294 27.38 -2.08 -1.94
C ARG A 294 28.62 -2.67 -1.27
N ALA A 295 29.79 -2.51 -1.88
CA ALA A 295 31.06 -2.97 -1.31
C ALA A 295 31.41 -2.22 -0.02
N ALA A 296 31.19 -0.91 0.03
CA ALA A 296 31.41 -0.09 1.23
C ALA A 296 30.48 -0.52 2.37
N LEU A 297 29.19 -0.74 2.09
CA LEU A 297 28.22 -1.18 3.10
C LEU A 297 28.52 -2.61 3.62
N GLN A 298 28.99 -3.51 2.75
CA GLN A 298 29.46 -4.83 3.16
C GLN A 298 30.71 -4.75 4.02
N ALA A 299 31.67 -3.89 3.68
CA ALA A 299 32.89 -3.67 4.46
C ALA A 299 32.57 -3.09 5.85
N GLN A 300 31.65 -2.13 5.92
CA GLN A 300 31.21 -1.53 7.18
C GLN A 300 30.53 -2.56 8.09
N ARG A 301 29.60 -3.36 7.55
CA ARG A 301 28.94 -4.45 8.30
C ARG A 301 29.92 -5.54 8.75
N ALA A 302 30.92 -5.86 7.94
CA ALA A 302 31.96 -6.81 8.32
C ALA A 302 32.83 -6.27 9.47
N THR A 303 33.11 -4.97 9.46
CA THR A 303 33.88 -4.29 10.52
C THR A 303 33.09 -4.23 11.83
N GLU A 304 31.80 -3.93 11.77
CA GLU A 304 30.90 -3.93 12.94
C GLU A 304 30.76 -5.34 13.55
N ALA A 305 30.58 -6.37 12.71
CA ALA A 305 30.50 -7.76 13.18
C ALA A 305 31.81 -8.25 13.84
N LEU A 306 32.97 -7.85 13.31
CA LEU A 306 34.27 -8.14 13.91
C LEU A 306 34.44 -7.42 15.26
N ALA A 307 33.98 -6.18 15.37
CA ALA A 307 34.01 -5.42 16.63
C ALA A 307 33.11 -6.05 17.71
N GLU A 308 31.90 -6.52 17.33
CA GLU A 308 31.01 -7.23 18.24
C GLU A 308 31.59 -8.57 18.71
N GLN A 309 32.19 -9.35 17.82
CA GLN A 309 32.87 -10.60 18.19
C GLN A 309 34.05 -10.35 19.14
N ALA A 310 34.84 -9.30 18.89
CA ALA A 310 35.95 -8.92 19.77
C ALA A 310 35.45 -8.49 21.17
N ALA A 311 34.34 -7.74 21.24
CA ALA A 311 33.74 -7.34 22.51
C ALA A 311 33.20 -8.54 23.31
N GLN A 312 32.55 -9.50 22.64
CA GLN A 312 32.06 -10.73 23.27
C GLN A 312 33.21 -11.61 23.78
N ALA A 313 34.29 -11.75 23.01
CA ALA A 313 35.47 -12.48 23.43
C ALA A 313 36.17 -11.84 24.64
N ALA A 314 36.23 -10.50 24.69
CA ALA A 314 36.77 -9.76 25.83
C ALA A 314 35.94 -9.97 27.11
N GLN A 315 34.60 -9.97 27.00
CA GLN A 315 33.70 -10.27 28.12
C GLN A 315 33.85 -11.72 28.62
N ALA A 316 33.96 -12.69 27.71
CA ALA A 316 34.18 -14.10 28.07
C ALA A 316 35.53 -14.31 28.77
N GLY A 317 36.59 -13.62 28.31
CA GLY A 317 37.90 -13.63 28.95
C GLY A 317 37.90 -13.03 30.36
N GLN A 318 37.15 -11.95 30.58
CA GLN A 318 36.98 -11.34 31.90
C GLN A 318 36.21 -12.25 32.87
N MET A 319 35.16 -12.95 32.41
CA MET A 319 34.44 -13.93 33.25
C MET A 319 35.34 -15.12 33.63
N ALA A 320 36.18 -15.62 32.72
CA ALA A 320 37.10 -16.73 33.00
C ALA A 320 38.19 -16.37 34.02
N GLN A 321 38.71 -15.14 33.99
CA GLN A 321 39.69 -14.67 34.98
C GLN A 321 39.09 -14.42 36.37
N THR A 322 37.81 -14.07 36.44
CA THR A 322 37.11 -13.84 37.71
C THR A 322 36.88 -15.16 38.49
N VAL A 323 36.74 -16.30 37.80
CA VAL A 323 36.53 -17.63 38.42
C VAL A 323 37.82 -18.25 38.99
N HIS A 324 39.01 -17.78 38.60
CA HIS A 324 40.30 -18.28 39.11
C HIS A 324 40.92 -17.43 40.23
N SER A 325 40.17 -16.49 40.81
CA SER A 325 40.63 -15.60 41.89
C SER A 325 39.81 -15.70 43.19
N GLU A 326 39.21 -16.85 43.49
CA GLU A 326 38.75 -17.17 44.85
C GLU A 326 39.89 -17.82 45.66
N PRO A 327 40.31 -17.27 46.81
CA PRO A 327 41.32 -17.90 47.65
C PRO A 327 40.72 -19.08 48.44
N GLU A 328 41.34 -20.26 48.33
CA GLU A 328 41.04 -21.45 49.14
C GLU A 328 41.04 -21.10 50.64
N ARG A 329 39.86 -21.08 51.27
CA ARG A 329 39.76 -21.11 52.74
C ARG A 329 39.96 -22.54 53.22
N LEU A 330 41.11 -22.80 53.86
CA LEU A 330 41.36 -24.03 54.61
C LEU A 330 40.33 -24.21 55.75
N PRO A 331 39.76 -25.42 55.96
CA PRO A 331 38.87 -25.67 57.08
C PRO A 331 39.66 -25.95 58.37
N LEU A 332 39.39 -25.17 59.42
CA LEU A 332 39.83 -25.46 60.79
C LEU A 332 39.15 -26.75 61.31
N LYS A 333 39.95 -27.75 61.66
CA LYS A 333 39.51 -28.95 62.40
C LYS A 333 39.32 -28.59 63.88
N LEU A 334 38.08 -28.65 64.37
CA LEU A 334 37.76 -28.68 65.80
C LEU A 334 37.80 -30.13 66.30
N SER A 335 38.66 -30.41 67.27
CA SER A 335 38.75 -31.68 68.00
C SER A 335 38.14 -31.53 69.40
N GLY A 336 37.27 -32.45 69.82
CA GLY A 336 36.91 -32.57 71.24
C GLY A 336 35.99 -33.74 71.65
N GLN A 337 36.63 -34.78 72.20
CA GLN A 337 36.25 -35.63 73.37
C GLN A 337 35.05 -36.62 73.27
N ARG A 338 35.26 -37.97 73.31
CA ARG A 338 35.41 -38.94 74.45
C ARG A 338 34.19 -38.97 75.40
N GLN A 339 33.45 -40.07 75.60
CA GLN A 339 33.69 -41.31 76.39
C GLN A 339 32.39 -42.17 76.39
N PRO A 340 32.31 -43.34 77.08
CA PRO A 340 33.28 -44.44 77.21
C PRO A 340 32.86 -45.70 76.44
#